data_AF-A0AAV5W6I0-F1
#
_entry.id   AF-A0AAV5W6I0-F1
#
_cell.length_a   1.000
_cell.length_b   1.000
_cell.length_c   1.000
_cell.angle_alpha   90.00
_cell.angle_beta   90.00
_cell.angle_gamma   90.00
#
_symmetry.space_group_name_H-M   'P 1'
#
loop_
_entity.id
_entity.type
_entity.pdbx_description
1 polymer ?
#
loop_
_entity_poly.entity_id
_entity_poly.type
_entity_poly.pdbx_seq_one_letter_code
_entity_poly.pdbx_strand_id
1 'polypeptide(L)'
;IPLLAFKQCPEGYKLRGDVRYGFRCIRALYLIEYGPVAEVMRKGIRECRKDGAILPVIRNYEEDKMFMQIITGIFPENNGQIMGLVCNKKTRRLEWMDGSPVTYVNTNVADMLTLDYDCVDIDHRFVSHAANRWWSRKDPTDESWWVLLCVMPTP
;
A
#
# COMPACT_ATOMS: atom_id res chain seq x y z
N ILE A 1 -0.63 -33.58 -18.05
CA ILE A 1 -0.09 -32.85 -16.87
C ILE A 1 0.57 -31.58 -17.41
N PRO A 2 -0.07 -30.40 -17.42
CA PRO A 2 0.68 -29.19 -17.68
C PRO A 2 1.39 -28.79 -16.39
N LEU A 3 2.70 -28.66 -16.50
CA LEU A 3 3.59 -28.21 -15.44
C LEU A 3 3.04 -26.96 -14.77
N LEU A 4 2.86 -27.02 -13.44
CA LEU A 4 2.79 -25.85 -12.60
C LEU A 4 4.03 -25.00 -12.92
N ALA A 5 3.87 -23.95 -13.71
CA ALA A 5 4.80 -22.85 -13.71
C ALA A 5 4.79 -22.33 -12.27
N PHE A 6 5.77 -22.72 -11.47
CA PHE A 6 6.00 -22.10 -10.17
C PHE A 6 6.06 -20.60 -10.44
N LYS A 7 5.06 -19.85 -9.96
CA LYS A 7 5.03 -18.39 -9.98
C LYS A 7 6.21 -17.89 -9.13
N GLN A 8 7.42 -17.96 -9.68
CA GLN A 8 8.61 -17.40 -9.06
C GLN A 8 8.54 -15.90 -9.25
N CYS A 9 8.73 -15.20 -8.14
CA CYS A 9 8.79 -13.76 -8.16
C CYS A 9 10.09 -13.30 -8.82
N PRO A 10 10.10 -12.11 -9.43
CA PRO A 10 11.34 -11.48 -9.89
C PRO A 10 12.38 -11.38 -8.77
N GLU A 11 13.64 -11.19 -9.14
CA GLU A 11 14.73 -11.04 -8.17
C GLU A 11 14.43 -9.94 -7.15
N GLY A 12 14.71 -10.23 -5.87
CA GLY A 12 14.41 -9.33 -4.76
C GLY A 12 12.96 -9.33 -4.28
N TYR A 13 12.03 -9.94 -5.01
CA TYR A 13 10.64 -10.12 -4.57
C TYR A 13 10.43 -11.50 -3.94
N LYS A 14 9.58 -11.55 -2.90
CA LYS A 14 9.21 -12.79 -2.23
C LYS A 14 7.72 -13.06 -2.45
N LEU A 15 7.38 -14.31 -2.71
CA LEU A 15 5.99 -14.74 -2.77
C LEU A 15 5.38 -14.68 -1.37
N ARG A 16 4.23 -14.04 -1.25
CA ARG A 16 3.45 -13.84 -0.02
C ARG A 16 1.99 -14.06 -0.31
N GLY A 17 1.22 -14.45 0.70
CA GLY A 17 -0.21 -14.75 0.59
C GLY A 17 -0.50 -16.23 0.77
N ASP A 18 -1.76 -16.60 0.53
CA ASP A 18 -2.25 -17.97 0.65
C ASP A 18 -3.24 -18.33 -0.47
N VAL A 19 -3.67 -19.59 -0.51
CA VAL A 19 -4.60 -20.11 -1.51
C VAL A 19 -6.01 -19.50 -1.45
N ARG A 20 -6.39 -18.88 -0.33
CA ARG A 20 -7.73 -18.31 -0.14
C ARG A 20 -7.84 -16.91 -0.76
N TYR A 21 -6.77 -16.12 -0.69
CA TYR A 21 -6.80 -14.70 -1.05
C TYR A 21 -5.81 -14.33 -2.16
N GLY A 22 -5.04 -15.31 -2.62
CA GLY A 22 -4.10 -15.19 -3.72
C GLY A 22 -2.69 -14.85 -3.27
N PHE A 23 -1.73 -15.17 -4.13
CA PHE A 23 -0.32 -14.89 -3.90
C PHE A 23 0.10 -13.62 -4.63
N ARG A 24 0.97 -12.83 -3.98
CA ARG A 24 1.58 -11.61 -4.52
C ARG A 24 3.09 -11.68 -4.38
N CYS A 25 3.79 -11.09 -5.34
CA CYS A 25 5.23 -10.87 -5.25
C CYS A 25 5.48 -9.52 -4.59
N ILE A 26 6.10 -9.54 -3.41
CA ILE A 26 6.28 -8.35 -2.57
C ILE A 26 7.76 -8.18 -2.22
N ARG A 27 8.26 -6.95 -2.32
CA ARG A 27 9.58 -6.54 -1.87
C ARG A 27 9.45 -5.36 -0.92
N ALA A 28 10.14 -5.39 0.22
CA ALA A 28 10.31 -4.19 1.04
C ALA A 28 11.41 -3.32 0.43
N LEU A 29 11.07 -2.10 0.02
CA LEU A 29 12.04 -1.07 -0.29
C LEU A 29 12.46 -0.43 1.01
N TYR A 30 13.77 -0.25 1.21
CA TYR A 30 14.37 0.48 2.34
C TYR A 30 13.65 0.15 3.66
N LEU A 31 14.15 -0.87 4.37
CA LEU A 31 13.50 -1.48 5.55
C LEU A 31 12.75 -0.48 6.45
N ILE A 32 13.31 0.73 6.64
CA ILE A 32 12.63 1.90 7.21
C ILE A 32 13.09 3.18 6.49
N GLU A 33 12.17 4.12 6.24
CA GLU A 33 12.44 5.44 5.63
C GLU A 33 11.83 6.56 6.49
N TYR A 34 12.64 7.54 6.90
CA TYR A 34 12.15 8.71 7.64
C TYR A 34 11.82 9.88 6.70
N GLY A 35 10.70 10.56 6.94
CA GLY A 35 10.39 11.85 6.30
C GLY A 35 8.91 12.12 6.15
N PRO A 36 8.54 13.21 5.46
CA PRO A 36 7.15 13.55 5.18
C PRO A 36 6.45 12.46 4.37
N VAL A 37 5.25 12.06 4.78
CA VAL A 37 4.50 10.96 4.14
C VAL A 37 4.31 11.17 2.63
N ALA A 38 4.11 12.40 2.17
CA ALA A 38 3.94 12.67 0.74
C ALA A 38 5.24 12.49 -0.06
N GLU A 39 6.38 12.87 0.52
CA GLU A 39 7.69 12.68 -0.13
C GLU A 39 8.07 11.20 -0.17
N VAL A 40 7.89 10.50 0.95
CA VAL A 40 8.19 9.07 1.07
C VAL A 40 7.29 8.26 0.15
N MET A 41 6.01 8.62 0.04
CA MET A 41 5.11 8.02 -0.95
C MET A 41 5.57 8.28 -2.39
N ARG A 42 5.92 9.53 -2.74
CA ARG A 42 6.46 9.86 -4.07
C ARG A 42 7.73 9.08 -4.39
N LYS A 43 8.62 8.89 -3.40
CA LYS A 43 9.82 8.06 -3.53
C LYS A 43 9.44 6.61 -3.80
N GLY A 44 8.55 6.03 -2.99
CA GLY A 44 8.03 4.68 -3.17
C GLY A 44 7.44 4.44 -4.56
N ILE A 45 6.61 5.36 -5.06
CA ILE A 45 6.05 5.29 -6.43
C ILE A 45 7.16 5.22 -7.49
N ARG A 46 8.17 6.09 -7.40
CA ARG A 46 9.27 6.12 -8.37
C ARG A 46 10.08 4.83 -8.34
N GLU A 47 10.40 4.35 -7.15
CA GLU A 47 11.24 3.18 -6.95
C GLU A 47 10.53 1.89 -7.34
N CYS A 48 9.26 1.71 -7.00
CA CYS A 48 8.50 0.52 -7.44
C CYS A 48 8.35 0.47 -8.96
N ARG A 49 8.15 1.62 -9.61
CA ARG A 49 8.01 1.68 -11.07
C ARG A 49 9.24 1.25 -11.85
N LYS A 50 10.44 1.29 -11.25
CA LYS A 50 11.67 0.79 -11.90
C LYS A 50 11.58 -0.70 -12.25
N ASP A 51 10.78 -1.46 -11.50
CA ASP A 51 10.57 -2.89 -11.72
C ASP A 51 9.21 -3.21 -12.39
N GLY A 52 8.45 -2.19 -12.78
CA GLY A 52 7.04 -2.37 -13.17
C GLY A 52 6.12 -2.73 -11.99
N ALA A 53 6.58 -2.53 -10.74
CA ALA A 53 5.78 -2.71 -9.54
C ALA A 53 5.03 -1.43 -9.14
N ILE A 54 4.08 -1.57 -8.21
CA ILE A 54 3.33 -0.47 -7.60
C ILE A 54 3.39 -0.53 -6.08
N LEU A 55 3.00 0.57 -5.41
CA LEU A 55 2.74 0.53 -3.98
C LEU A 55 1.55 -0.40 -3.67
N PRO A 56 1.41 -0.88 -2.41
CA PRO A 56 0.37 -1.84 -2.03
C PRO A 56 -1.04 -1.34 -2.35
N VAL A 57 -1.80 -2.17 -3.05
CA VAL A 57 -3.24 -2.03 -3.26
C VAL A 57 -3.93 -3.03 -2.34
N ILE A 58 -4.84 -2.54 -1.49
CA ILE A 58 -5.49 -3.35 -0.46
C ILE A 58 -6.96 -3.54 -0.80
N ARG A 59 -7.33 -4.76 -1.19
CA ARG A 59 -8.69 -5.06 -1.66
C ARG A 59 -9.60 -5.67 -0.61
N ASN A 60 -9.03 -6.18 0.48
CA ASN A 60 -9.77 -6.85 1.53
C ASN A 60 -8.92 -6.94 2.80
N TYR A 61 -9.57 -7.43 3.86
CA TYR A 61 -8.98 -7.61 5.18
C TYR A 61 -7.73 -8.50 5.19
N GLU A 62 -7.69 -9.52 4.35
CA GLU A 62 -6.61 -10.52 4.39
C GLU A 62 -5.37 -10.01 3.66
N GLU A 63 -5.54 -9.22 2.60
CA GLU A 63 -4.45 -8.46 1.99
C GLU A 63 -3.87 -7.44 2.98
N ASP A 64 -4.74 -6.68 3.68
CA ASP A 64 -4.32 -5.71 4.70
C ASP A 64 -3.50 -6.40 5.80
N LYS A 65 -4.04 -7.51 6.33
CA LYS A 65 -3.37 -8.35 7.34
C LYS A 65 -2.04 -8.90 6.85
N MET A 66 -1.95 -9.39 5.61
CA MET A 66 -0.70 -9.88 5.03
C MET A 66 0.36 -8.78 4.98
N PHE A 67 0.00 -7.57 4.52
CA PHE A 67 0.93 -6.46 4.50
C PHE A 67 1.38 -6.06 5.90
N MET A 68 0.45 -6.02 6.87
CA MET A 68 0.80 -5.72 8.26
C MET A 68 1.75 -6.77 8.86
N GLN A 69 1.55 -8.06 8.59
CA GLN A 69 2.48 -9.10 9.04
C GLN A 69 3.89 -8.92 8.49
N ILE A 70 4.02 -8.55 7.21
CA ILE A 70 5.32 -8.27 6.60
C ILE A 70 6.00 -7.10 7.31
N ILE A 71 5.23 -6.05 7.59
CA ILE A 71 5.73 -4.81 8.18
C ILE A 71 6.10 -4.97 9.64
N THR A 72 5.26 -5.61 10.45
CA THR A 72 5.58 -5.91 11.86
C THR A 72 6.83 -6.77 11.98
N GLY A 73 7.10 -7.64 10.99
CA GLY A 73 8.34 -8.41 10.93
C GLY A 73 9.58 -7.57 10.58
N ILE A 74 9.42 -6.40 9.97
CA ILE A 74 10.51 -5.49 9.58
C ILE A 74 10.73 -4.43 10.66
N PHE A 75 9.65 -3.78 11.09
CA PHE A 75 9.66 -2.69 12.05
C PHE A 75 8.46 -2.86 13.00
N PRO A 76 8.63 -3.56 14.13
CA PRO A 76 7.54 -3.85 15.08
C PRO A 76 6.89 -2.59 15.66
N GLU A 77 7.67 -1.51 15.79
CA GLU A 77 7.22 -0.19 16.28
C GLU A 77 6.59 0.67 15.17
N ASN A 78 6.36 0.11 13.98
CA ASN A 78 5.92 0.91 12.84
C ASN A 78 4.56 1.57 13.06
N ASN A 79 4.54 2.88 12.83
CA ASN A 79 3.36 3.74 12.88
C ASN A 79 2.56 3.75 11.57
N GLY A 80 3.01 3.07 10.51
CA GLY A 80 2.18 2.96 9.31
C GLY A 80 2.89 2.49 8.05
N GLN A 81 2.11 1.94 7.13
CA GLN A 81 2.50 1.57 5.79
C GLN A 81 2.05 2.61 4.78
N ILE A 82 2.94 2.96 3.86
CA ILE A 82 2.57 3.69 2.65
C ILE A 82 1.77 2.80 1.70
N MET A 83 0.60 3.29 1.29
CA MET A 83 -0.33 2.59 0.42
C MET A 83 -0.35 3.21 -0.98
N GLY A 84 -0.78 2.45 -1.98
CA GLY A 84 -0.93 2.90 -3.36
C GLY A 84 -2.23 3.65 -3.64
N LEU A 85 -2.72 4.48 -2.71
CA LEU A 85 -3.88 5.35 -2.95
C LEU A 85 -3.45 6.65 -3.63
N VAL A 86 -4.00 6.94 -4.80
CA VAL A 86 -3.65 8.10 -5.61
C VAL A 86 -4.90 8.90 -5.99
N CYS A 87 -4.72 10.18 -6.27
CA CYS A 87 -5.81 11.03 -6.73
C CYS A 87 -6.04 10.90 -8.24
N ASN A 88 -7.23 10.47 -8.64
CA ASN A 88 -7.65 10.54 -10.03
C ASN A 88 -8.07 11.99 -10.34
N LYS A 89 -7.29 12.68 -11.18
CA LYS A 89 -7.55 14.10 -11.49
C LYS A 89 -8.85 14.34 -12.27
N LYS A 90 -9.37 13.34 -12.98
CA LYS A 90 -10.59 13.46 -13.78
C LYS A 90 -11.83 13.31 -12.91
N THR A 91 -11.86 12.30 -12.04
CA THR A 91 -12.98 12.08 -11.11
C THR A 91 -12.85 12.92 -9.84
N ARG A 92 -11.66 13.46 -9.56
CA ARG A 92 -11.28 14.20 -8.36
C ARG A 92 -11.42 13.36 -7.08
N ARG A 93 -11.42 12.03 -7.21
CA ARG A 93 -11.55 11.06 -6.11
C ARG A 93 -10.31 10.19 -5.99
N LEU A 94 -10.11 9.60 -4.81
CA LEU A 94 -9.07 8.60 -4.60
C LEU A 94 -9.37 7.31 -5.35
N GLU A 95 -8.33 6.71 -5.90
CA GLU A 95 -8.32 5.39 -6.50
C GLU A 95 -7.02 4.66 -6.17
N TRP A 96 -6.96 3.37 -6.47
CA TRP A 96 -5.71 2.63 -6.37
C TRP A 96 -4.80 2.89 -7.57
N MET A 97 -3.49 2.75 -7.37
CA MET A 97 -2.48 2.93 -8.43
C MET A 97 -2.66 2.02 -9.65
N ASP A 98 -3.41 0.93 -9.52
CA ASP A 98 -3.79 0.05 -10.63
C ASP A 98 -5.08 0.47 -11.36
N GLY A 99 -5.65 1.61 -10.99
CA GLY A 99 -6.88 2.18 -11.55
C GLY A 99 -8.16 1.56 -10.97
N SER A 100 -8.06 0.62 -10.05
CA SER A 100 -9.24 0.05 -9.40
C SER A 100 -9.87 1.02 -8.39
N PRO A 101 -11.20 1.02 -8.23
CA PRO A 101 -11.87 1.87 -7.24
C PRO A 101 -11.57 1.41 -5.82
N VAL A 102 -11.68 2.34 -4.86
CA VAL A 102 -11.54 2.03 -3.43
C VAL A 102 -12.83 1.38 -2.93
N THR A 103 -12.88 0.06 -2.87
CA THR A 103 -14.06 -0.71 -2.40
C THR A 103 -13.90 -1.30 -1.00
N TYR A 104 -12.66 -1.42 -0.53
CA TYR A 104 -12.34 -1.84 0.83
C TYR A 104 -11.72 -0.68 1.57
N VAL A 105 -12.18 -0.47 2.80
CA VAL A 105 -11.64 0.53 3.71
C VAL A 105 -11.65 -0.10 5.09
N ASN A 106 -10.51 -0.06 5.75
CA ASN A 106 -10.38 -0.54 7.12
C ASN A 106 -10.17 0.64 8.05
N THR A 107 -11.24 1.36 8.36
CA THR A 107 -11.14 2.53 9.22
C THR A 107 -12.41 2.67 10.05
N ASN A 108 -12.41 3.58 11.02
CA ASN A 108 -13.64 3.87 11.76
C ASN A 108 -14.67 4.57 10.84
N VAL A 109 -15.94 4.59 11.22
CA VAL A 109 -17.02 5.13 10.38
C VAL A 109 -16.80 6.61 10.04
N ALA A 110 -16.20 7.40 10.93
CA ALA A 110 -15.95 8.81 10.69
C ALA A 110 -14.90 9.01 9.58
N ASP A 111 -13.82 8.24 9.61
CA ASP A 111 -12.76 8.29 8.60
C ASP A 111 -13.21 7.69 7.24
N MET A 112 -14.14 6.73 7.24
CA MET A 112 -14.71 6.17 5.99
C MET A 112 -15.45 7.25 5.19
N LEU A 113 -16.18 8.13 5.88
CA LEU A 113 -16.86 9.28 5.28
C LEU A 113 -15.87 10.35 4.76
N THR A 114 -14.60 10.31 5.18
CA THR A 114 -13.56 11.25 4.74
C THR A 114 -12.78 10.80 3.51
N LEU A 115 -13.06 9.62 2.94
CA LEU A 115 -12.43 9.18 1.68
C LEU A 115 -13.10 9.77 0.44
N ASP A 116 -14.36 10.18 0.55
CA ASP A 116 -15.11 10.83 -0.52
C ASP A 116 -14.96 12.35 -0.48
N TYR A 117 -13.74 12.83 -0.71
CA TYR A 117 -13.43 14.26 -0.79
C TYR A 117 -12.80 14.60 -2.14
N ASP A 118 -12.59 15.88 -2.38
CA ASP A 118 -11.90 16.37 -3.57
C ASP A 118 -10.39 16.30 -3.36
N CYS A 119 -9.77 15.22 -3.85
CA CYS A 119 -8.34 14.99 -3.62
C CYS A 119 -7.41 15.87 -4.47
N VAL A 120 -7.97 16.69 -5.36
CA VAL A 120 -7.19 17.68 -6.13
C VAL A 120 -7.03 18.95 -5.32
N ASP A 121 -8.10 19.40 -4.67
CA ASP A 121 -8.08 20.64 -3.88
C ASP A 121 -7.55 20.43 -2.47
N ILE A 122 -7.76 19.22 -1.93
CA ILE A 122 -7.34 18.85 -0.60
C ILE A 122 -6.34 17.70 -0.74
N ASP A 123 -5.09 17.89 -0.29
CA ASP A 123 -4.09 16.85 -0.40
C ASP A 123 -3.99 16.08 0.90
N HIS A 124 -4.53 14.86 0.94
CA HIS A 124 -4.33 13.94 2.06
C HIS A 124 -3.65 12.66 1.63
N ARG A 125 -2.93 12.07 2.58
CA ARG A 125 -2.35 10.75 2.45
C ARG A 125 -3.04 9.80 3.41
N PHE A 126 -3.07 8.54 3.01
CA PHE A 126 -3.62 7.47 3.84
C PHE A 126 -2.54 6.42 4.02
N VAL A 127 -2.38 5.98 5.26
CA VAL A 127 -1.44 4.93 5.66
C VAL A 127 -2.19 3.86 6.44
N SER A 128 -1.81 2.60 6.27
CA SER A 128 -2.38 1.48 7.04
C SER A 128 -1.50 1.20 8.26
N HIS A 129 -2.09 1.18 9.46
CA HIS A 129 -1.37 1.01 10.73
C HIS A 129 -1.24 -0.45 11.12
N ALA A 130 -0.03 -0.87 11.52
CA ALA A 130 0.20 -2.24 11.97
C ALA A 130 -0.43 -2.54 13.35
N ALA A 131 -0.42 -1.56 14.27
CA ALA A 131 -0.81 -1.77 15.67
C ALA A 131 -2.33 -1.95 15.87
N ASN A 132 -3.15 -1.11 15.23
CA ASN A 132 -4.62 -1.14 15.36
C ASN A 132 -5.34 -1.58 14.07
N ARG A 133 -4.59 -1.86 13.00
CA ARG A 133 -5.12 -2.32 11.70
C ARG A 133 -6.17 -1.38 11.13
N TRP A 134 -6.03 -0.08 11.35
CA TRP A 134 -6.88 0.92 10.70
C TRP A 134 -6.07 1.83 9.79
N TRP A 135 -6.73 2.37 8.78
CA TRP A 135 -6.17 3.41 7.95
C TRP A 135 -6.39 4.74 8.63
N SER A 136 -5.35 5.56 8.65
CA SER A 136 -5.46 6.94 9.11
C SER A 136 -5.20 7.90 7.97
N ARG A 137 -5.97 8.98 7.94
CA ARG A 137 -5.60 10.18 7.19
C ARG A 137 -4.35 10.81 7.82
N LYS A 138 -3.46 11.31 6.97
CA LYS A 138 -2.24 12.03 7.32
C LYS A 138 -2.15 13.32 6.54
N ASP A 139 -1.63 14.35 7.20
CA ASP A 139 -1.20 15.55 6.51
C ASP A 139 0.02 15.19 5.62
N PRO A 140 0.11 15.69 4.38
CA PRO A 140 1.25 15.44 3.51
C PRO A 140 2.62 15.69 4.14
N THR A 141 2.69 16.63 5.10
CA THR A 141 3.91 17.02 5.80
C THR A 141 4.17 16.19 7.07
N ASP A 142 3.26 15.31 7.48
CA ASP A 142 3.45 14.46 8.65
C ASP A 142 4.71 13.60 8.49
N GLU A 143 5.70 13.85 9.36
CA GLU A 143 6.96 13.11 9.38
C GLU A 143 6.88 11.90 10.29
N SER A 144 7.37 10.77 9.81
CA SER A 144 7.55 9.57 10.62
C SER A 144 8.55 8.62 9.96
N TRP A 145 8.76 7.48 10.61
CA TRP A 145 9.36 6.32 10.01
C TRP A 145 8.28 5.50 9.29
N TRP A 146 8.50 5.22 8.02
CA TRP A 146 7.57 4.51 7.17
C TRP A 146 8.22 3.28 6.55
N VAL A 147 7.43 2.24 6.32
CA VAL A 147 7.86 1.08 5.53
C VAL A 147 7.26 1.17 4.13
N LEU A 148 8.13 1.07 3.13
CA LEU A 148 7.75 1.03 1.72
C LEU A 148 7.75 -0.42 1.22
N LEU A 149 6.64 -0.86 0.64
CA LEU A 149 6.60 -2.13 -0.09
C LEU A 149 6.34 -1.87 -1.57
N CYS A 150 6.94 -2.69 -2.43
CA CYS A 150 6.55 -2.81 -3.83
C CYS A 150 5.84 -4.13 -4.05
N VAL A 151 4.75 -4.08 -4.80
CA VAL A 151 3.94 -5.24 -5.15
C VAL A 151 3.90 -5.33 -6.67
N MET A 152 4.28 -6.49 -7.20
CA MET A 152 4.10 -6.75 -8.63
C MET A 152 2.60 -6.82 -8.95
N PRO A 153 2.11 -6.08 -9.97
CA PRO A 153 0.77 -6.28 -10.49
C PRO A 153 0.57 -7.75 -10.88
N THR A 154 -0.61 -8.28 -10.58
CA THR A 154 -1.01 -9.58 -11.11
C THR A 154 -1.29 -9.44 -12.62
N PRO A 155 -0.79 -10.35 -13.47
CA PRO A 155 -1.16 -10.39 -14.89
C PRO A 155 -2.67 -10.56 -15.09
#